data_AF-A0A9R1AGS3-F1
#
_entry.id   AF-A0A9R1AGS3-F1
#
_cell.length_a   1.000
_cell.length_b   1.000
_cell.length_c   1.000
_cell.angle_alpha   90.00
_cell.angle_beta   90.00
_cell.angle_gamma   90.00
#
_symmetry.space_group_name_H-M   'P 1'
#
loop_
_entity.id
_entity.type
_entity.pdbx_description
1 polymer ?
#
loop_
_entity_poly.entity_id
_entity_poly.type
_entity_poly.pdbx_seq_one_letter_code
_entity_poly.pdbx_strand_id
1 'polypeptide(L)'
;MTWAATLDYGRKTKNEDIRPGPLRPANIIRNKFPTYKNGSNGIVIKLADGPEVPPLKEVVAKETEELLDRRQRFSVRELAMKFEKGLNTATLLSKEVKWRQVALLERDILLKNLKSVLESLRGQVTGKTKDEIEESISMVEILAVQLSKREAELIQQKTEVTELAKSLKLASEDAKRIVEEERVNANTEVESARSAVQRVQEALQEHEKMSKKTGKQDMEELKKEVRVARRIKMLHCPSKAMDLENEIKTLRKTFSEKSVDCVNLLKEVCVTVAGLRFICTYRHV
;
A
#
# COMPACT_ATOMS: atom_id res chain seq x y z
N MET A 1 39.37 -4.82 -34.35
CA MET A 1 38.74 -5.34 -35.58
C MET A 1 37.37 -5.84 -35.17
N THR A 2 36.29 -5.04 -35.17
CA THR A 2 35.39 -4.63 -36.29
C THR A 2 34.74 -5.80 -37.04
N TRP A 3 33.56 -5.52 -37.63
CA TRP A 3 32.51 -6.41 -38.19
C TRP A 3 31.42 -6.75 -37.15
N ALA A 4 30.31 -6.03 -36.99
CA ALA A 4 29.38 -5.41 -37.95
C ALA A 4 28.74 -6.41 -38.92
N ALA A 5 27.50 -6.80 -38.61
CA ALA A 5 26.53 -7.30 -39.58
C ALA A 5 25.16 -6.74 -39.20
N THR A 6 24.85 -5.61 -39.83
CA THR A 6 23.53 -5.05 -40.08
C THR A 6 22.57 -6.09 -40.65
N LEU A 7 21.34 -6.14 -40.12
CA LEU A 7 20.13 -6.37 -40.91
C LEU A 7 18.96 -5.70 -40.18
N ASP A 8 18.70 -4.47 -40.60
CA ASP A 8 17.43 -3.76 -40.41
C ASP A 8 16.55 -4.06 -41.63
N TYR A 9 15.29 -4.42 -41.40
CA TYR A 9 14.08 -3.90 -42.06
C TYR A 9 12.87 -4.79 -41.73
N GLY A 10 11.88 -4.25 -41.01
CA GLY A 10 10.60 -4.96 -40.84
C GLY A 10 9.64 -4.41 -39.78
N ARG A 11 9.27 -3.14 -39.90
CA ARG A 11 8.30 -2.38 -39.08
C ARG A 11 6.90 -3.04 -38.93
N LYS A 12 6.31 -2.85 -37.72
CA LYS A 12 4.88 -2.89 -37.25
C LYS A 12 4.32 -4.29 -36.86
N THR A 13 3.66 -4.52 -35.71
CA THR A 13 2.90 -3.68 -34.77
C THR A 13 2.73 -4.33 -33.37
N LYS A 14 2.88 -3.50 -32.32
CA LYS A 14 2.04 -3.31 -31.11
C LYS A 14 1.90 -4.41 -30.02
N ASN A 15 2.22 -3.94 -28.80
CA ASN A 15 1.73 -4.29 -27.45
C ASN A 15 2.32 -5.56 -26.82
N GLU A 16 2.74 -5.63 -25.57
CA GLU A 16 3.04 -4.70 -24.47
C GLU A 16 3.79 -5.60 -23.46
N ASP A 17 5.02 -5.23 -23.10
CA ASP A 17 5.74 -5.83 -21.97
C ASP A 17 5.65 -4.85 -20.80
N ILE A 18 5.09 -5.27 -19.66
CA ILE A 18 5.30 -4.55 -18.39
C ILE A 18 5.68 -5.55 -17.30
N ARG A 19 6.98 -5.66 -17.10
CA ARG A 19 7.62 -6.13 -15.86
C ARG A 19 7.73 -4.91 -14.92
N PRO A 20 7.26 -4.93 -13.65
CA PRO A 20 7.34 -3.77 -12.78
C PRO A 20 8.74 -3.63 -12.14
N GLY A 21 9.41 -2.50 -12.39
CA GLY A 21 10.56 -2.00 -11.62
C GLY A 21 10.12 -1.21 -10.37
N PRO A 22 11.08 -0.69 -9.57
CA PRO A 22 10.90 -0.40 -8.15
C PRO A 22 9.94 0.74 -7.85
N LEU A 23 9.24 0.57 -6.73
CA LEU A 23 8.21 1.41 -6.13
C LEU A 23 8.54 2.90 -6.24
N ARG A 24 7.71 3.64 -6.99
CA ARG A 24 7.71 5.11 -6.94
C ARG A 24 7.15 5.57 -5.59
N PRO A 25 7.64 6.68 -5.03
CA PRO A 25 7.12 7.23 -3.77
C PRO A 25 5.61 7.49 -3.87
N ALA A 26 4.89 7.18 -2.80
CA ALA A 26 3.47 7.46 -2.64
C ALA A 26 3.18 8.93 -3.01
N ASN A 27 2.24 9.14 -3.94
CA ASN A 27 1.72 10.45 -4.27
C ASN A 27 1.01 11.02 -3.04
N ILE A 28 1.75 11.78 -2.22
CA ILE A 28 1.14 12.73 -1.30
C ILE A 28 0.24 13.62 -2.15
N ILE A 29 -1.05 13.64 -1.80
CA ILE A 29 -2.11 14.41 -2.45
C ILE A 29 -1.70 15.89 -2.41
N ARG A 30 -0.98 16.34 -3.43
CA ARG A 30 -0.81 17.76 -3.71
C ARG A 30 -2.04 18.15 -4.52
N ASN A 31 -3.11 18.52 -3.82
CA ASN A 31 -4.18 19.34 -4.42
C ASN A 31 -3.50 20.58 -5.01
N LYS A 32 -3.22 20.55 -6.32
CA LYS A 32 -2.55 21.65 -7.01
C LYS A 32 -3.56 22.79 -7.10
N PHE A 33 -3.23 23.93 -6.49
CA PHE A 33 -3.96 25.17 -6.72
C PHE A 33 -4.04 25.44 -8.24
N PRO A 34 -5.15 26.02 -8.75
CA PRO A 34 -5.30 26.30 -10.17
C PRO A 34 -4.13 27.17 -10.67
N THR A 35 -3.36 26.66 -11.62
CA THR A 35 -2.28 27.43 -12.25
C THR A 35 -2.86 28.35 -13.30
N TYR A 36 -2.99 29.62 -12.94
CA TYR A 36 -3.33 30.70 -13.88
C TYR A 36 -2.07 31.20 -14.59
N LYS A 37 -2.19 31.54 -15.89
CA LYS A 37 -1.22 32.37 -16.59
C LYS A 37 -1.91 33.65 -17.05
N ASN A 38 -1.26 34.80 -16.84
CA ASN A 38 -1.77 36.09 -17.30
C ASN A 38 -1.62 36.16 -18.81
N GLY A 39 -2.73 36.30 -19.53
CA GLY A 39 -2.71 36.67 -20.93
C GLY A 39 -2.20 38.11 -21.09
N SER A 40 -1.56 38.41 -22.22
CA SER A 40 -0.97 39.73 -22.52
C SER A 40 -1.97 40.90 -22.53
N ASN A 41 -3.28 40.63 -22.39
CA ASN A 41 -4.35 41.63 -22.39
C ASN A 41 -5.11 41.70 -21.04
N GLY A 42 -4.50 41.23 -19.94
CA GLY A 42 -5.11 41.32 -18.60
C GLY A 42 -6.24 40.32 -18.32
N ILE A 43 -6.50 39.37 -19.22
CA ILE A 43 -7.47 38.29 -19.01
C ILE A 43 -6.76 37.05 -18.45
N VAL A 44 -7.27 36.54 -17.33
CA VAL A 44 -6.81 35.32 -16.68
C VAL A 44 -7.45 34.12 -17.39
N ILE A 45 -6.66 33.33 -18.12
CA ILE A 45 -7.15 32.13 -18.82
C ILE A 45 -6.97 30.92 -17.90
N LYS A 46 -8.09 30.26 -17.53
CA LYS A 46 -8.06 28.92 -16.93
C LYS A 46 -7.59 27.93 -18.00
N LEU A 47 -6.48 27.25 -17.76
CA LEU A 47 -6.11 26.07 -18.55
C LEU A 47 -7.14 24.98 -18.25
N ALA A 48 -7.75 24.41 -19.29
CA ALA A 48 -8.73 23.35 -19.15
C ALA A 48 -8.14 22.21 -18.33
N ASP A 49 -8.88 21.77 -17.30
CA ASP A 49 -8.53 20.60 -16.51
C ASP A 49 -8.36 19.40 -17.44
N GLY A 50 -7.28 18.65 -17.25
CA GLY A 50 -7.10 17.35 -17.88
C GLY A 50 -8.24 16.40 -17.51
N PRO A 51 -8.35 15.24 -18.18
CA PRO A 51 -9.47 14.33 -18.00
C PRO A 51 -9.74 14.06 -16.51
N GLU A 52 -10.98 14.33 -16.12
CA GLU A 52 -11.49 14.25 -14.75
C GLU A 52 -11.20 12.84 -14.21
N VAL A 53 -10.25 12.75 -13.27
CA VAL A 53 -9.93 11.48 -12.61
C VAL A 53 -11.20 11.07 -11.85
N PRO A 54 -11.74 9.85 -12.07
CA PRO A 54 -13.00 9.46 -11.47
C PRO A 54 -12.95 9.66 -9.95
N PRO A 55 -14.03 10.18 -9.34
CA PRO A 55 -14.05 10.48 -7.91
C PRO A 55 -13.72 9.22 -7.09
N LEU A 56 -12.99 9.40 -5.99
CA LEU A 56 -12.48 8.29 -5.15
C LEU A 56 -13.57 7.27 -4.77
N LYS A 57 -14.81 7.73 -4.53
CA LYS A 57 -15.95 6.86 -4.26
C LYS A 57 -16.29 5.91 -5.41
N GLU A 58 -16.16 6.38 -6.64
CA GLU A 58 -16.43 5.59 -7.84
C GLU A 58 -15.30 4.58 -8.11
N VAL A 59 -14.05 4.97 -7.87
CA VAL A 59 -12.90 4.06 -7.93
C VAL A 59 -13.04 2.95 -6.90
N VAL A 60 -13.37 3.31 -5.66
CA VAL A 60 -13.61 2.34 -4.59
C VAL A 60 -14.79 1.43 -4.93
N ALA A 61 -15.90 1.98 -5.44
CA ALA A 61 -17.07 1.19 -5.83
C ALA A 61 -16.72 0.17 -6.92
N LYS A 62 -16.03 0.59 -7.97
CA LYS A 62 -15.54 -0.28 -9.05
C LYS A 62 -14.58 -1.35 -8.55
N GLU A 63 -13.63 -1.00 -7.68
CA GLU A 63 -12.73 -1.98 -7.05
C GLU A 63 -13.49 -2.98 -6.17
N THR A 64 -14.47 -2.54 -5.37
CA THR A 64 -15.30 -3.47 -4.59
C THR A 64 -16.11 -4.40 -5.49
N GLU A 65 -16.64 -3.91 -6.61
CA GLU A 65 -17.40 -4.72 -7.55
C GLU A 65 -16.52 -5.74 -8.26
N GLU A 66 -15.31 -5.34 -8.70
CA GLU A 66 -14.29 -6.25 -9.24
C GLU A 66 -13.83 -7.30 -8.22
N LEU A 67 -13.65 -6.92 -6.95
CA LEU A 67 -13.30 -7.85 -5.88
C LEU A 67 -14.43 -8.84 -5.56
N LEU A 68 -15.69 -8.40 -5.66
CA LEU A 68 -16.87 -9.25 -5.49
C LEU A 68 -17.06 -10.20 -6.68
N ASP A 69 -16.85 -9.75 -7.91
CA ASP A 69 -16.89 -10.62 -9.10
C ASP A 69 -15.76 -11.66 -9.04
N ARG A 70 -14.56 -11.24 -8.61
CA ARG A 70 -13.42 -12.15 -8.38
C ARG A 70 -13.69 -13.17 -7.28
N ARG A 71 -14.51 -12.85 -6.28
CA ARG A 71 -14.98 -13.79 -5.24
C ARG A 71 -15.93 -14.86 -5.80
N GLN A 72 -16.60 -14.60 -6.92
CA GLN A 72 -17.60 -15.49 -7.53
C GLN A 72 -17.01 -16.56 -8.47
N ARG A 73 -15.76 -16.40 -8.93
CA ARG A 73 -14.98 -17.48 -9.57
C ARG A 73 -14.63 -18.55 -8.52
N PHE A 74 -15.53 -19.51 -8.30
CA PHE A 74 -15.48 -20.56 -7.27
C PHE A 74 -14.88 -20.08 -5.95
N SER A 75 -15.72 -19.83 -4.96
CA SER A 75 -15.22 -19.57 -3.60
C SER A 75 -14.18 -20.64 -3.23
N VAL A 76 -13.04 -20.25 -2.66
CA VAL A 76 -11.99 -21.19 -2.21
C VAL A 76 -12.59 -22.34 -1.39
N ARG A 77 -13.66 -22.04 -0.64
CA ARG A 77 -14.48 -23.01 0.08
C ARG A 77 -15.15 -24.05 -0.83
N GLU A 78 -15.77 -23.62 -1.93
CA GLU A 78 -16.38 -24.53 -2.91
C GLU A 78 -15.34 -25.41 -3.60
N LEU A 79 -14.17 -24.84 -3.93
CA LEU A 79 -13.08 -25.60 -4.54
C LEU A 79 -12.54 -26.66 -3.57
N ALA A 80 -12.35 -26.29 -2.31
CA ALA A 80 -11.95 -27.22 -1.25
C ALA A 80 -12.98 -28.34 -1.06
N MET A 81 -14.28 -28.00 -1.01
CA MET A 81 -15.34 -29.00 -0.89
C MET A 81 -15.38 -29.96 -2.09
N LYS A 82 -15.20 -29.47 -3.32
CA LYS A 82 -15.14 -30.31 -4.51
C LYS A 82 -13.93 -31.24 -4.49
N PHE A 83 -12.78 -30.73 -4.04
CA PHE A 83 -11.55 -31.50 -3.94
C PHE A 83 -11.67 -32.61 -2.89
N GLU A 84 -12.18 -32.29 -1.70
CA GLU A 84 -12.40 -33.25 -0.62
C GLU A 84 -13.40 -34.34 -1.02
N LYS A 85 -14.49 -33.97 -1.69
CA LYS A 85 -15.44 -34.93 -2.29
C LYS A 85 -14.75 -35.83 -3.32
N GLY A 86 -13.91 -35.25 -4.18
CA GLY A 86 -13.12 -35.99 -5.18
C GLY A 86 -12.17 -37.00 -4.54
N LEU A 87 -11.42 -36.59 -3.52
CA LEU A 87 -10.52 -37.46 -2.76
C LEU A 87 -11.28 -38.61 -2.08
N ASN A 88 -12.38 -38.29 -1.39
CA ASN A 88 -13.22 -39.29 -0.74
C ASN A 88 -13.78 -40.29 -1.75
N THR A 89 -14.27 -39.81 -2.90
CA THR A 89 -14.79 -40.66 -3.98
C THR A 89 -13.70 -41.58 -4.54
N ALA A 90 -12.50 -41.06 -4.82
CA ALA A 90 -11.38 -41.86 -5.31
C ALA A 90 -10.97 -42.94 -4.30
N THR A 91 -10.95 -42.63 -2.99
CA THR A 91 -10.63 -43.61 -1.94
C THR A 91 -11.70 -44.69 -1.81
N LEU A 92 -12.99 -44.35 -1.98
CA LEU A 92 -14.08 -45.30 -1.99
C LEU A 92 -14.02 -46.22 -3.21
N LEU A 93 -13.83 -45.65 -4.41
CA LEU A 93 -13.65 -46.42 -5.64
C LEU A 93 -12.44 -47.35 -5.55
N SER A 94 -11.34 -46.91 -4.93
CA SER A 94 -10.17 -47.76 -4.71
C SER A 94 -10.49 -48.99 -3.85
N LYS A 95 -11.37 -48.85 -2.84
CA LYS A 95 -11.83 -49.97 -2.02
C LYS A 95 -12.80 -50.87 -2.79
N GLU A 96 -13.76 -50.28 -3.49
CA GLU A 96 -14.75 -50.99 -4.32
C GLU A 96 -14.07 -51.87 -5.38
N VAL A 97 -13.08 -51.33 -6.09
CA VAL A 97 -12.32 -52.09 -7.10
C VAL A 97 -11.59 -53.29 -6.49
N LYS A 98 -11.08 -53.18 -5.25
CA LYS A 98 -10.46 -54.32 -4.56
C LYS A 98 -11.45 -55.46 -4.32
N TRP A 99 -12.66 -55.16 -3.86
CA TRP A 99 -13.68 -56.18 -3.63
C TRP A 99 -14.18 -56.82 -4.93
N ARG A 100 -14.34 -56.01 -5.98
CA ARG A 100 -14.68 -56.53 -7.31
C ARG A 100 -13.61 -57.47 -7.87
N GLN A 101 -12.33 -57.19 -7.61
CA GLN A 101 -11.24 -58.09 -7.99
C GLN A 101 -11.37 -59.44 -7.28
N VAL A 102 -11.63 -59.44 -5.97
CA VAL A 102 -11.83 -60.67 -5.19
C VAL A 102 -13.01 -61.48 -5.73
N ALA A 103 -14.14 -60.83 -6.00
CA ALA A 103 -15.32 -61.49 -6.56
C ALA A 103 -15.07 -62.10 -7.95
N LEU A 104 -14.25 -61.46 -8.80
CA LEU A 104 -13.86 -62.03 -10.09
C LEU A 104 -12.99 -63.29 -9.93
N LEU A 105 -12.04 -63.28 -9.00
CA LEU A 105 -11.20 -64.46 -8.71
C LEU A 105 -12.03 -65.66 -8.22
N GLU A 106 -13.06 -65.42 -7.41
CA GLU A 106 -14.00 -66.47 -6.98
C GLU A 106 -14.79 -67.06 -8.16
N ARG A 107 -15.24 -66.21 -9.09
CA ARG A 107 -15.94 -66.66 -10.31
C ARG A 107 -15.04 -67.48 -11.23
N ASP A 108 -13.76 -67.13 -11.33
CA ASP A 108 -12.77 -67.88 -12.09
C ASP A 108 -12.55 -69.30 -11.51
N ILE A 109 -12.51 -69.42 -10.18
CA ILE A 109 -12.44 -70.73 -9.50
C ILE A 109 -13.70 -71.54 -9.81
N LEU A 110 -14.88 -70.93 -9.74
CA LEU A 110 -16.15 -71.60 -10.02
C LEU A 110 -16.22 -72.12 -11.48
N LEU A 111 -15.79 -71.32 -12.45
CA LEU A 111 -15.76 -71.73 -13.86
C LEU A 111 -14.76 -72.86 -14.12
N LYS A 112 -13.59 -72.84 -13.47
CA LYS A 112 -12.63 -73.96 -13.53
C LYS A 112 -13.24 -75.26 -12.99
N ASN A 113 -13.94 -75.19 -11.86
CA ASN A 113 -14.62 -76.35 -11.29
C ASN A 113 -15.78 -76.83 -12.16
N LEU A 114 -16.55 -75.91 -12.76
CA LEU A 114 -17.62 -76.27 -13.69
C LEU A 114 -17.05 -76.97 -14.93
N LYS A 115 -15.96 -76.44 -15.50
CA LYS A 115 -15.28 -77.05 -16.64
C LYS A 115 -14.80 -78.46 -16.32
N SER A 116 -14.14 -78.67 -15.17
CA SER A 116 -13.63 -80.00 -14.79
C SER A 116 -14.75 -81.02 -14.58
N VAL A 117 -15.89 -80.61 -14.02
CA VAL A 117 -17.09 -81.46 -13.89
C VAL A 117 -17.66 -81.81 -15.26
N LEU A 118 -17.79 -80.84 -16.17
CA LEU A 118 -18.27 -81.09 -17.53
C LEU A 118 -17.33 -81.99 -18.33
N GLU A 119 -16.01 -81.81 -18.21
CA GLU A 119 -15.00 -82.69 -18.83
C GLU A 119 -15.10 -84.13 -18.31
N SER A 120 -15.35 -84.30 -17.00
CA SER A 120 -15.55 -85.61 -16.38
C SER A 120 -16.82 -86.29 -16.91
N LEU A 121 -17.92 -85.54 -17.02
CA LEU A 121 -19.19 -86.03 -17.57
C LEU A 121 -19.06 -86.37 -19.06
N ARG A 122 -18.31 -85.59 -19.84
CA ARG A 122 -18.06 -85.85 -21.27
C ARG A 122 -17.48 -87.24 -21.52
N GLY A 123 -16.62 -87.72 -20.61
CA GLY A 123 -16.04 -89.06 -20.68
C GLY A 123 -17.01 -90.20 -20.35
N GLN A 124 -18.17 -89.91 -19.76
CA GLN A 124 -19.16 -90.87 -19.29
C GLN A 124 -20.42 -90.95 -20.16
N VAL A 125 -20.65 -89.98 -21.05
CA VAL A 125 -21.85 -89.89 -21.90
C VAL A 125 -21.55 -90.18 -23.38
N THR A 126 -22.57 -90.60 -24.14
CA THR A 126 -22.47 -90.88 -25.59
C THR A 126 -23.64 -90.31 -26.38
N GLY A 127 -23.48 -90.14 -27.69
CA GLY A 127 -24.54 -89.65 -28.58
C GLY A 127 -24.90 -88.18 -28.31
N LYS A 128 -26.18 -87.81 -28.48
CA LYS A 128 -26.65 -86.42 -28.41
C LYS A 128 -26.29 -85.69 -27.11
N THR A 129 -26.36 -86.36 -25.96
CA THR A 129 -25.99 -85.77 -24.66
C THR A 129 -24.51 -85.42 -24.56
N LYS A 130 -23.65 -86.10 -25.33
CA LYS A 130 -22.23 -85.77 -25.41
C LYS A 130 -22.02 -84.47 -26.19
N ASP A 131 -22.73 -84.29 -27.30
CA ASP A 131 -22.66 -83.08 -28.11
C ASP A 131 -23.14 -81.85 -27.31
N GLU A 132 -24.22 -81.99 -26.52
CA GLU A 132 -24.72 -80.93 -25.61
C GLU A 132 -23.70 -80.57 -24.50
N ILE A 133 -22.95 -81.55 -23.99
CA ILE A 133 -21.87 -81.31 -23.02
C ILE A 133 -20.67 -80.63 -23.70
N GLU A 134 -20.32 -81.00 -24.92
CA GLU A 134 -19.25 -80.36 -25.71
C GLU A 134 -19.58 -78.87 -26.00
N GLU A 135 -20.84 -78.57 -26.33
CA GLU A 135 -21.33 -77.20 -26.48
C GLU A 135 -21.28 -76.44 -25.15
N SER A 136 -21.67 -77.08 -24.05
CA SER A 136 -21.59 -76.49 -22.70
C SER A 136 -20.16 -76.18 -22.26
N ILE A 137 -19.20 -77.07 -22.56
CA ILE A 137 -17.77 -76.82 -22.33
C ILE A 137 -17.32 -75.62 -23.17
N SER A 138 -17.70 -75.57 -24.45
CA SER A 138 -17.38 -74.44 -25.34
C SER A 138 -17.93 -73.11 -24.80
N MET A 139 -19.16 -73.09 -24.28
CA MET A 139 -19.75 -71.92 -23.63
C MET A 139 -18.97 -71.49 -22.38
N VAL A 140 -18.55 -72.45 -21.55
CA VAL A 140 -17.73 -72.19 -20.36
C VAL A 140 -16.37 -71.60 -20.72
N GLU A 141 -15.75 -72.06 -21.81
CA GLU A 141 -14.49 -71.51 -22.33
C GLU A 141 -14.65 -70.07 -22.83
N ILE A 142 -15.74 -69.77 -23.54
CA ILE A 142 -16.07 -68.39 -23.96
C ILE A 142 -16.25 -67.49 -22.73
N LEU A 143 -16.95 -67.96 -21.70
CA LEU A 143 -17.14 -67.22 -20.46
C LEU A 143 -15.82 -66.99 -19.71
N ALA A 144 -14.93 -67.97 -19.69
CA ALA A 144 -13.60 -67.84 -19.08
C ALA A 144 -12.78 -66.75 -19.77
N VAL A 145 -12.72 -66.74 -21.11
CA VAL A 145 -12.04 -65.69 -21.88
C VAL A 145 -12.63 -64.30 -21.58
N GLN A 146 -13.97 -64.19 -21.50
CA GLN A 146 -14.62 -62.93 -21.16
C GLN A 146 -14.33 -62.45 -19.73
N LEU A 147 -14.22 -63.35 -18.75
CA LEU A 147 -13.84 -62.98 -17.39
C LEU A 147 -12.39 -62.52 -17.32
N SER A 148 -11.45 -63.22 -17.97
CA SER A 148 -10.05 -62.80 -18.00
C SER A 148 -9.88 -61.41 -18.62
N LYS A 149 -10.65 -61.09 -19.66
CA LYS A 149 -10.67 -59.73 -20.24
C LYS A 149 -11.16 -58.68 -19.22
N ARG A 150 -12.28 -58.96 -18.53
CA ARG A 150 -12.80 -58.05 -17.49
C ARG A 150 -11.85 -57.90 -16.30
N GLU A 151 -11.14 -58.96 -15.93
CA GLU A 151 -10.13 -58.92 -14.87
C GLU A 151 -8.97 -57.99 -15.26
N ALA A 152 -8.47 -58.09 -16.50
CA ALA A 152 -7.41 -57.20 -16.99
C ALA A 152 -7.84 -55.72 -16.97
N GLU A 153 -9.05 -55.42 -17.46
CA GLU A 153 -9.63 -54.07 -17.39
C GLU A 153 -9.76 -53.57 -15.94
N LEU A 154 -10.17 -54.45 -15.02
CA LEU A 154 -10.34 -54.11 -13.61
C LEU A 154 -9.00 -53.90 -12.89
N ILE A 155 -7.96 -54.67 -13.22
CA ILE A 155 -6.59 -54.46 -12.74
C ILE A 155 -6.08 -53.10 -13.20
N GLN A 156 -6.33 -52.72 -14.47
CA GLN A 156 -5.98 -51.40 -14.98
C GLN A 156 -6.74 -50.28 -14.25
N GLN A 157 -8.06 -50.41 -14.07
CA GLN A 157 -8.83 -49.42 -13.29
C GLN A 157 -8.33 -49.31 -11.85
N LYS A 158 -7.91 -50.42 -11.24
CA LYS A 158 -7.33 -50.42 -9.89
C LYS A 158 -6.07 -49.56 -9.84
N THR A 159 -5.14 -49.77 -10.77
CA THR A 159 -3.88 -49.00 -10.79
C THR A 159 -4.16 -47.52 -10.99
N GLU A 160 -4.98 -47.16 -11.98
CA GLU A 160 -5.38 -45.77 -12.27
C GLU A 160 -6.04 -45.10 -11.07
N VAL A 161 -7.05 -45.74 -10.45
CA VAL A 161 -7.74 -45.18 -9.27
C VAL A 161 -6.81 -45.07 -8.07
N THR A 162 -5.86 -46.00 -7.89
CA THR A 162 -4.87 -45.90 -6.81
C THR A 162 -3.88 -44.76 -7.04
N GLU A 163 -3.43 -44.53 -8.26
CA GLU A 163 -2.54 -43.42 -8.60
C GLU A 163 -3.27 -42.07 -8.49
N LEU A 164 -4.53 -41.99 -8.92
CA LEU A 164 -5.37 -40.81 -8.72
C LEU A 164 -5.56 -40.50 -7.23
N ALA A 165 -5.85 -41.50 -6.39
CA ALA A 165 -6.00 -41.31 -4.95
C ALA A 165 -4.69 -40.81 -4.30
N LYS A 166 -3.52 -41.35 -4.70
CA LYS A 166 -2.21 -40.87 -4.24
C LYS A 166 -1.96 -39.43 -4.66
N SER A 167 -2.22 -39.11 -5.93
CA SER A 167 -2.00 -37.78 -6.50
C SER A 167 -2.88 -36.73 -5.84
N LEU A 168 -4.17 -37.04 -5.62
CA LEU A 168 -5.10 -36.17 -4.90
C LEU A 168 -4.68 -35.97 -3.44
N LYS A 169 -4.18 -37.02 -2.77
CA LYS A 169 -3.67 -36.91 -1.40
C LYS A 169 -2.45 -35.98 -1.33
N LEU A 170 -1.47 -36.18 -2.22
CA LEU A 170 -0.27 -35.35 -2.28
C LEU A 170 -0.63 -33.89 -2.55
N ALA A 171 -1.49 -33.62 -3.54
CA ALA A 171 -1.95 -32.27 -3.84
C ALA A 171 -2.72 -31.63 -2.67
N SER A 172 -3.48 -32.42 -1.89
CA SER A 172 -4.14 -31.93 -0.68
C SER A 172 -3.16 -31.50 0.40
N GLU A 173 -2.13 -32.32 0.64
CA GLU A 173 -1.08 -32.03 1.62
C GLU A 173 -0.24 -30.82 1.20
N ASP A 174 0.08 -30.73 -0.08
CA ASP A 174 0.81 -29.62 -0.68
C ASP A 174 0.07 -28.29 -0.52
N ALA A 175 -1.23 -28.28 -0.87
CA ALA A 175 -2.09 -27.11 -0.70
C ALA A 175 -2.19 -26.68 0.78
N LYS A 176 -2.31 -27.62 1.72
CA LYS A 176 -2.32 -27.31 3.17
C LYS A 176 -1.01 -26.67 3.61
N ARG A 177 0.13 -27.18 3.12
CA ARG A 177 1.45 -26.65 3.46
C ARG A 177 1.61 -25.21 2.97
N ILE A 178 1.26 -24.93 1.71
CA ILE A 178 1.34 -23.59 1.11
C ILE A 178 0.45 -22.61 1.89
N VAL A 179 -0.77 -23.01 2.23
CA VAL A 179 -1.68 -22.14 2.99
C VAL A 179 -1.12 -21.80 4.37
N GLU A 180 -0.54 -22.78 5.07
CA GLU A 180 0.03 -22.53 6.40
C GLU A 180 1.30 -21.68 6.33
N GLU A 181 2.15 -21.89 5.31
CA GLU A 181 3.34 -21.07 5.07
C GLU A 181 2.96 -19.60 4.82
N GLU A 182 2.01 -19.35 3.92
CA GLU A 182 1.51 -17.99 3.64
C GLU A 182 0.84 -17.36 4.87
N ARG A 183 0.13 -18.16 5.68
CA ARG A 183 -0.47 -17.69 6.94
C ARG A 183 0.61 -17.26 7.94
N VAL A 184 1.69 -18.03 8.06
CA VAL A 184 2.83 -17.69 8.92
C VAL A 184 3.51 -16.43 8.40
N ASN A 185 3.81 -16.35 7.11
CA ASN A 185 4.42 -15.18 6.47
C ASN A 185 3.58 -13.91 6.74
N ALA A 186 2.28 -13.95 6.46
CA ALA A 186 1.37 -12.84 6.72
C ALA A 186 1.36 -12.42 8.21
N ASN A 187 1.37 -13.37 9.15
CA ASN A 187 1.46 -13.05 10.57
C ASN A 187 2.78 -12.37 10.92
N THR A 188 3.91 -12.82 10.36
CA THR A 188 5.21 -12.19 10.61
C THR A 188 5.26 -10.76 10.05
N GLU A 189 4.68 -10.52 8.88
CA GLU A 189 4.58 -9.17 8.30
C GLU A 189 3.71 -8.25 9.15
N VAL A 190 2.55 -8.76 9.60
CA VAL A 190 1.65 -8.02 10.50
C VAL A 190 2.35 -7.69 11.82
N GLU A 191 3.07 -8.62 12.41
CA GLU A 191 3.77 -8.41 13.68
C GLU A 191 4.94 -7.42 13.53
N SER A 192 5.67 -7.49 12.42
CA SER A 192 6.70 -6.51 12.05
C SER A 192 6.11 -5.12 11.89
N ALA A 193 4.97 -4.99 11.19
CA ALA A 193 4.26 -3.73 11.03
C ALA A 193 3.74 -3.18 12.37
N ARG A 194 3.16 -4.04 13.23
CA ARG A 194 2.75 -3.68 14.59
C ARG A 194 3.92 -3.16 15.42
N SER A 195 5.05 -3.84 15.37
CA SER A 195 6.28 -3.42 16.06
C SER A 195 6.78 -2.07 15.54
N ALA A 196 6.72 -1.81 14.24
CA ALA A 196 7.09 -0.52 13.67
C ALA A 196 6.14 0.61 14.11
N VAL A 197 4.83 0.35 14.10
CA VAL A 197 3.81 1.29 14.59
C VAL A 197 4.04 1.62 16.06
N GLN A 198 4.33 0.61 16.90
CA GLN A 198 4.62 0.81 18.32
C GLN A 198 5.83 1.74 18.52
N ARG A 199 6.94 1.53 17.78
CA ARG A 199 8.11 2.42 17.84
C ARG A 199 7.79 3.85 17.43
N VAL A 200 7.00 4.05 16.38
CA VAL A 200 6.56 5.39 15.93
C VAL A 200 5.68 6.04 16.99
N GLN A 201 4.77 5.28 17.60
CA GLN A 201 3.90 5.77 18.66
C GLN A 201 4.71 6.22 19.89
N GLU A 202 5.71 5.45 20.31
CA GLU A 202 6.62 5.81 21.40
C GLU A 202 7.41 7.08 21.07
N ALA A 203 8.02 7.16 19.89
CA ALA A 203 8.75 8.34 19.44
C ALA A 203 7.87 9.61 19.38
N LEU A 204 6.62 9.47 18.94
CA LEU A 204 5.66 10.59 18.94
C LEU A 204 5.30 11.04 20.36
N GLN A 205 5.08 10.11 21.29
CA GLN A 205 4.81 10.45 22.69
C GLN A 205 6.01 11.14 23.37
N GLU A 206 7.22 10.70 23.08
CA GLU A 206 8.45 11.35 23.55
C GLU A 206 8.59 12.77 22.98
N HIS A 207 8.39 12.92 21.67
CA HIS A 207 8.43 14.22 21.01
C HIS A 207 7.39 15.19 21.58
N GLU A 208 6.16 14.72 21.85
CA GLU A 208 5.11 15.54 22.46
C GLU A 208 5.48 15.98 23.89
N LYS A 209 6.07 15.07 24.70
CA LYS A 209 6.55 15.40 26.05
C LYS A 209 7.68 16.43 26.01
N MET A 210 8.63 16.28 25.08
CA MET A 210 9.73 17.23 24.90
C MET A 210 9.22 18.60 24.44
N SER A 211 8.34 18.63 23.43
CA SER A 211 7.70 19.87 22.95
C SER A 211 6.96 20.62 24.06
N LYS A 212 6.18 19.91 24.90
CA LYS A 212 5.50 20.50 26.07
C LYS A 212 6.48 21.08 27.10
N LYS A 213 7.66 20.48 27.27
CA LYS A 213 8.70 21.00 28.19
C LYS A 213 9.38 22.23 27.60
N THR A 214 9.81 22.18 26.33
CA THR A 214 10.44 23.31 25.63
C THR A 214 9.51 24.52 25.58
N GLY A 215 8.26 24.35 25.17
CA GLY A 215 7.30 25.46 25.12
C GLY A 215 7.03 26.10 26.50
N LYS A 216 7.10 25.32 27.59
CA LYS A 216 7.01 25.88 28.96
C LYS A 216 8.25 26.68 29.33
N GLN A 217 9.44 26.18 28.98
CA GLN A 217 10.70 26.88 29.22
C GLN A 217 10.75 28.20 28.45
N ASP A 218 10.42 28.18 27.15
CA ASP A 218 10.41 29.37 26.29
C ASP A 218 9.44 30.43 26.81
N MET A 219 8.26 30.01 27.28
CA MET A 219 7.27 30.92 27.87
C MET A 219 7.80 31.59 29.14
N GLU A 220 8.52 30.85 29.98
CA GLU A 220 9.08 31.37 31.23
C GLU A 220 10.28 32.30 30.98
N GLU A 221 11.10 31.98 29.99
CA GLU A 221 12.20 32.83 29.52
C GLU A 221 11.67 34.13 28.93
N LEU A 222 10.64 34.07 28.08
CA LEU A 222 9.96 35.24 27.54
C LEU A 222 9.36 36.12 28.65
N LYS A 223 8.77 35.54 29.70
CA LYS A 223 8.29 36.30 30.87
C LYS A 223 9.43 37.00 31.61
N LYS A 224 10.63 36.40 31.68
CA LYS A 224 11.81 37.05 32.29
C LYS A 224 12.28 38.22 31.42
N GLU A 225 12.41 38.02 30.11
CA GLU A 225 12.80 39.07 29.17
C GLU A 225 11.82 40.25 29.18
N VAL A 226 10.51 39.99 29.15
CA VAL A 226 9.48 41.04 29.24
C VAL A 226 9.61 41.83 30.55
N ARG A 227 9.90 41.16 31.68
CA ARG A 227 10.15 41.84 32.96
C ARG A 227 11.40 42.72 32.90
N VAL A 228 12.50 42.23 32.31
CA VAL A 228 13.74 43.00 32.14
C VAL A 228 13.52 44.20 31.22
N ALA A 229 12.87 44.01 30.08
CA ALA A 229 12.55 45.08 29.12
C ALA A 229 11.69 46.18 29.76
N ARG A 230 10.68 45.79 30.55
CA ARG A 230 9.88 46.74 31.35
C ARG A 230 10.76 47.52 32.34
N ARG A 231 11.66 46.85 33.06
CA ARG A 231 12.58 47.50 34.00
C ARG A 231 13.52 48.49 33.32
N ILE A 232 14.12 48.11 32.19
CA ILE A 232 14.99 48.98 31.39
C ILE A 232 14.20 50.22 30.94
N LYS A 233 13.00 50.03 30.40
CA LYS A 233 12.13 51.14 29.98
C LYS A 233 11.84 52.10 31.14
N MET A 234 11.50 51.57 32.31
CA MET A 234 11.22 52.37 33.51
C MET A 234 12.44 53.13 34.05
N LEU A 235 13.66 52.62 33.86
CA LEU A 235 14.88 53.31 34.26
C LEU A 235 15.33 54.37 33.24
N HIS A 236 15.14 54.10 31.95
CA HIS A 236 15.62 54.99 30.89
C HIS A 236 14.68 56.21 30.67
N CYS A 237 13.36 56.04 30.81
CA CYS A 237 12.41 57.15 30.61
C CYS A 237 12.64 58.35 31.57
N PRO A 238 12.83 58.15 32.89
CA PRO A 238 13.16 59.24 33.81
C PRO A 238 14.51 59.88 33.51
N SER A 239 15.53 59.08 33.16
CA SER A 239 16.85 59.61 32.82
C SER A 239 16.79 60.55 31.61
N LYS A 240 16.07 60.14 30.56
CA LYS A 240 15.89 60.98 29.36
C LYS A 240 15.08 62.24 29.63
N ALA A 241 14.09 62.17 30.53
CA ALA A 241 13.34 63.35 30.96
C ALA A 241 14.24 64.34 31.72
N MET A 242 15.08 63.85 32.63
CA MET A 242 16.06 64.65 33.36
C MET A 242 17.07 65.34 32.43
N ASP A 243 17.58 64.62 31.42
CA ASP A 243 18.52 65.17 30.45
C ASP A 243 17.89 66.36 29.68
N LEU A 244 16.64 66.20 29.22
CA LEU A 244 15.88 67.25 28.54
C LEU A 244 15.59 68.44 29.47
N GLU A 245 15.27 68.21 30.73
CA GLU A 245 15.06 69.28 31.71
C GLU A 245 16.33 70.10 31.94
N ASN A 246 17.49 69.46 32.01
CA ASN A 246 18.77 70.12 32.15
C ASN A 246 19.15 70.94 30.91
N GLU A 247 18.86 70.41 29.70
CA GLU A 247 19.03 71.13 28.45
C GLU A 247 18.14 72.39 28.40
N ILE A 248 16.87 72.27 28.76
CA ILE A 248 15.94 73.41 28.85
C ILE A 248 16.43 74.47 29.84
N LYS A 249 16.93 74.07 31.02
CA LYS A 249 17.50 75.01 32.01
C LYS A 249 18.68 75.77 31.41
N THR A 250 19.56 75.08 30.70
CA THR A 250 20.74 75.68 30.05
C THR A 250 20.33 76.66 28.94
N LEU A 251 19.37 76.27 28.10
CA LEU A 251 18.82 77.14 27.05
C LEU A 251 18.14 78.39 27.63
N ARG A 252 17.39 78.26 28.74
CA ARG A 252 16.78 79.41 29.41
C ARG A 252 17.82 80.37 29.97
N LYS A 253 18.90 79.85 30.57
CA LYS A 253 20.01 80.67 31.08
C LYS A 253 20.67 81.45 29.96
N THR A 254 21.04 80.77 28.87
CA THR A 254 21.68 81.41 27.70
C THR A 254 20.76 82.39 27.00
N PHE A 255 19.44 82.10 26.92
CA PHE A 255 18.45 83.04 26.40
C PHE A 255 18.34 84.30 27.28
N SER A 256 18.34 84.14 28.60
CA SER A 256 18.30 85.28 29.54
C SER A 256 19.54 86.16 29.40
N GLU A 257 20.73 85.57 29.29
CA GLU A 257 22.00 86.29 29.07
C GLU A 257 21.93 87.08 27.75
N LYS A 258 21.60 86.41 26.64
CA LYS A 258 21.47 87.06 25.34
C LYS A 258 20.39 88.14 25.32
N SER A 259 19.28 87.95 26.03
CA SER A 259 18.22 88.95 26.11
C SER A 259 18.69 90.21 26.84
N VAL A 260 19.49 90.08 27.90
CA VAL A 260 20.11 91.21 28.60
C VAL A 260 21.09 91.91 27.67
N ASP A 261 21.92 91.16 26.95
CA ASP A 261 22.85 91.72 25.95
C ASP A 261 22.11 92.49 24.85
N CYS A 262 21.02 91.94 24.31
CA CYS A 262 20.18 92.64 23.32
C CYS A 262 19.58 93.93 23.87
N VAL A 263 19.08 93.93 25.11
CA VAL A 263 18.55 95.15 25.75
C VAL A 263 19.65 96.19 25.96
N ASN A 264 20.85 95.77 26.37
CA ASN A 264 22.00 96.66 26.55
C ASN A 264 22.44 97.26 25.20
N LEU A 265 22.58 96.44 24.16
CA LEU A 265 22.89 96.90 22.81
C LEU A 265 21.81 97.85 22.27
N LEU A 266 20.52 97.57 22.49
CA LEU A 266 19.43 98.48 22.10
C LEU A 266 19.55 99.84 22.80
N LYS A 267 19.92 99.88 24.09
CA LYS A 267 20.19 101.12 24.82
C LYS A 267 21.38 101.87 24.21
N GLU A 268 22.48 101.18 23.93
CA GLU A 268 23.67 101.79 23.30
C GLU A 268 23.36 102.36 21.90
N VAL A 269 22.61 101.63 21.08
CA VAL A 269 22.16 102.12 19.76
C VAL A 269 21.24 103.33 19.93
N CYS A 270 20.32 103.31 20.90
CA CYS A 270 19.45 104.46 21.15
C CYS A 270 20.25 105.71 21.58
N VAL A 271 21.28 105.54 22.41
CA VAL A 271 22.19 106.63 22.83
C VAL A 271 23.02 107.14 21.65
N THR A 272 23.56 106.26 20.81
CA THR A 272 24.36 106.66 19.63
C THR A 272 23.51 107.33 18.55
N VAL A 273 22.29 106.85 18.29
CA VAL A 273 21.34 107.49 17.36
C VAL A 273 20.88 108.86 17.90
N ALA A 274 20.63 108.98 19.21
CA ALA A 274 20.34 110.28 19.84
C ALA A 274 21.53 111.24 19.72
N GLY A 275 22.76 110.76 19.95
CA GLY A 275 24.00 111.53 19.78
C GLY A 275 24.25 111.96 18.33
N LEU A 276 24.04 111.09 17.35
CA LEU A 276 24.15 111.40 15.93
C LEU A 276 23.07 112.40 15.47
N ARG A 277 21.83 112.32 15.99
CA ARG A 277 20.80 113.35 15.77
C ARG A 277 21.24 114.70 16.35
N PHE A 278 21.85 114.72 17.53
CA PHE A 278 22.38 115.94 18.14
C PHE A 278 23.51 116.56 17.31
N ILE A 279 24.40 115.74 16.74
CA ILE A 279 25.50 116.19 15.86
C ILE A 279 24.95 116.71 14.51
N CYS A 280 23.95 116.06 13.92
CA CYS A 280 23.31 116.54 12.70
C CYS A 280 22.51 117.84 12.90
N THR A 281 21.95 118.09 14.09
CA THR A 281 21.30 119.38 14.41
C THR A 281 22.28 120.52 14.65
N TYR A 282 23.56 120.25 14.95
CA TYR A 282 24.59 121.27 15.19
C TYR A 282 25.59 121.45 14.03
N ARG A 283 25.43 120.74 12.91
CA ARG A 283 26.27 120.90 11.69
C ARG A 283 25.62 121.78 10.61
N HIS A 284 24.69 122.65 11.01
CA HIS A 284 24.15 123.75 10.22
C HIS A 284 24.04 125.01 11.10
N VAL A 285 25.17 125.49 11.62
CA VAL A 285 25.42 126.89 11.99
C VAL A 285 26.84 127.23 11.57
#